data_AF-A0A817YME6-F1
#
_entry.id   AF-A0A817YME6-F1
#
_cell.length_a   1.000
_cell.length_b   1.000
_cell.length_c   1.000
_cell.angle_alpha   90.00
_cell.angle_beta   90.00
_cell.angle_gamma   90.00
#
_symmetry.space_group_name_H-M   'P 1'
#
loop_
_entity.id
_entity.type
_entity.pdbx_description
1 polymer ?
#
loop_
_entity_poly.entity_id
_entity_poly.type
_entity_poly.pdbx_seq_one_letter_code
_entity_poly.pdbx_strand_id
1 'polypeptide(L)'
;MSSSSSLSSTTTVVLQANVETNTENYNKQYLCLFYVITAGMLDEDMGSDEQEIIEMIHLIIDVDQKQTVALYRQYVRPIYVDVLNDEYKEKSGIDAELVFSSELDLNEALRKFDSFLHEHCLHPDLGIKLTLVCENCLHLRQCLHPESVKKSITCLPSYYWSYFDLRFEFEHMYKTCERNNLNSMLEKLNISPISESDYCMRLIKHMELIVYQMLNDGHHFEKLERIMTNLQQGICTLEDNIEESTVIRARGLPWQCTDQDVAKFFRGLDIEKYVNV
;
A
#
# COMPACT_ATOMS: atom_id res chain seq x y z
N MET A 1 20.88 -22.35 -2.86
CA MET A 1 21.85 -21.31 -3.24
C MET A 1 21.05 -20.14 -3.77
N SER A 2 20.79 -19.14 -2.92
CA SER A 2 20.09 -17.91 -3.28
C SER A 2 20.98 -17.11 -4.23
N SER A 3 20.56 -16.99 -5.49
CA SER A 3 21.23 -16.16 -6.48
C SER A 3 20.87 -14.69 -6.22
N SER A 4 21.75 -13.97 -5.54
CA SER A 4 21.73 -12.52 -5.48
C SER A 4 22.17 -11.96 -6.84
N SER A 5 21.23 -11.58 -7.71
CA SER A 5 21.54 -10.81 -8.91
C SER A 5 21.81 -9.35 -8.53
N SER A 6 22.91 -8.80 -9.06
CA SER A 6 23.47 -7.48 -8.78
C SER A 6 22.44 -6.34 -8.83
N LEU A 7 22.25 -5.67 -7.69
CA LEU A 7 21.45 -4.47 -7.49
C LEU A 7 22.08 -3.25 -8.19
N SER A 8 21.25 -2.45 -8.86
CA SER A 8 21.45 -1.00 -8.91
C SER A 8 21.40 -0.47 -7.47
N SER A 9 22.25 0.50 -7.10
CA SER A 9 22.34 1.04 -5.73
C SER A 9 21.00 1.45 -5.11
N THR A 10 19.95 1.67 -5.91
CA THR A 10 18.66 2.23 -5.49
C THR A 10 17.47 1.25 -5.57
N THR A 11 17.69 0.00 -5.98
CA THR A 11 16.63 -1.02 -6.04
C THR A 11 17.12 -2.32 -5.46
N THR A 12 16.45 -2.84 -4.43
CA THR A 12 16.74 -4.13 -3.80
C THR A 12 15.69 -5.16 -4.19
N VAL A 13 16.12 -6.27 -4.78
CA VAL A 13 15.24 -7.40 -5.12
C VAL A 13 15.74 -8.67 -4.45
N VAL A 14 14.86 -9.34 -3.72
CA VAL A 14 15.11 -10.67 -3.16
C VAL A 14 14.05 -11.61 -3.70
N LEU A 15 14.49 -12.67 -4.36
CA LEU A 15 13.62 -13.72 -4.91
C LEU A 15 13.97 -15.06 -4.27
N GLN A 16 12.96 -15.82 -3.86
CA GLN A 16 13.18 -17.20 -3.48
C GLN A 16 13.35 -18.08 -4.71
N ALA A 17 14.24 -19.07 -4.63
CA ALA A 17 14.58 -19.96 -5.76
C ALA A 17 13.40 -20.80 -6.27
N ASN A 18 12.29 -20.84 -5.52
CA ASN A 18 11.10 -21.65 -5.79
C ASN A 18 9.98 -20.85 -6.49
N VAL A 19 10.25 -19.66 -7.04
CA VAL A 19 9.31 -19.04 -8.01
C VAL A 19 9.35 -19.92 -9.26
N GLU A 20 8.62 -21.03 -9.22
CA GLU A 20 8.53 -21.95 -10.34
C GLU A 20 7.97 -21.16 -11.53
N THR A 21 8.78 -21.03 -12.58
CA THR A 21 8.37 -20.50 -13.89
C THR A 21 7.39 -21.44 -14.62
N ASN A 22 6.72 -22.31 -13.86
CA ASN A 22 5.82 -23.32 -14.35
C ASN A 22 4.49 -22.68 -14.75
N THR A 23 4.01 -23.08 -15.91
CA THR A 23 2.76 -22.74 -16.58
C THR A 23 1.49 -23.16 -15.80
N GLU A 24 1.60 -23.46 -14.50
CA GLU A 24 0.52 -23.95 -13.61
C GLU A 24 0.13 -22.95 -12.50
N ASN A 25 0.45 -21.66 -12.64
CA ASN A 25 0.07 -20.64 -11.63
C ASN A 25 -1.41 -20.19 -11.70
N TYR A 26 -2.21 -20.73 -12.63
CA TYR A 26 -3.61 -20.34 -12.80
C TYR A 26 -4.41 -20.54 -11.49
N ASN A 27 -5.11 -19.50 -11.02
CA ASN A 27 -5.82 -19.43 -9.74
C ASN A 27 -4.98 -19.44 -8.45
N LYS A 28 -3.65 -19.39 -8.51
CA LYS A 28 -2.85 -19.20 -7.29
C LYS A 28 -3.15 -17.86 -6.63
N GLN A 29 -3.16 -17.85 -5.30
CA GLN A 29 -3.42 -16.65 -4.50
C GLN A 29 -2.13 -16.13 -3.90
N TYR A 30 -1.83 -14.86 -4.20
CA TYR A 30 -0.69 -14.14 -3.66
C TYR A 30 -1.17 -12.91 -2.90
N LEU A 31 -0.64 -12.73 -1.69
CA LEU A 31 -0.77 -11.47 -0.96
C LEU A 31 0.49 -10.65 -1.20
N CYS A 32 0.32 -9.40 -1.63
CA CYS A 32 1.43 -8.48 -1.80
C CYS A 32 1.34 -7.43 -0.69
N LEU A 33 2.14 -7.60 0.35
CA LEU A 33 2.28 -6.58 1.38
C LEU A 33 2.88 -5.33 0.72
N PHE A 34 2.18 -4.22 0.83
CA PHE A 34 2.56 -2.97 0.19
C PHE A 34 2.75 -1.90 1.26
N TYR A 35 3.96 -1.35 1.29
CA TYR A 35 4.34 -0.28 2.20
C TYR A 35 5.04 0.83 1.43
N VAL A 36 4.74 2.07 1.78
CA VAL A 36 5.39 3.25 1.23
C VAL A 36 5.85 4.15 2.36
N ILE A 37 6.89 4.93 2.10
CA ILE A 37 7.31 6.04 2.96
C ILE A 37 7.32 7.33 2.14
N THR A 38 6.88 8.42 2.75
CA THR A 38 6.90 9.76 2.16
C THR A 38 8.07 10.58 2.70
N ALA A 39 8.45 11.64 2.00
CA ALA A 39 9.45 12.60 2.48
C ALA A 39 9.01 13.44 3.69
N GLY A 40 7.74 13.33 4.07
CA GLY A 40 7.06 14.14 5.07
C GLY A 40 6.85 13.43 6.41
N MET A 41 5.62 13.51 6.91
CA MET A 41 5.19 12.83 8.13
C MET A 41 5.26 11.30 8.00
N LEU A 42 5.40 10.64 9.15
CA LEU A 42 5.52 9.17 9.27
C LEU A 42 4.38 8.58 10.11
N ASP A 43 4.34 7.25 10.20
CA ASP A 43 3.41 6.50 11.03
C ASP A 43 1.93 6.90 10.77
N GLU A 44 1.20 7.31 11.82
CA GLU A 44 -0.24 7.62 11.73
C GLU A 44 -0.55 8.90 10.92
N ASP A 45 0.43 9.77 10.73
CA ASP A 45 0.28 11.05 10.02
C ASP A 45 0.84 10.99 8.58
N MET A 46 1.30 9.81 8.14
CA MET A 46 1.95 9.63 6.84
C MET A 46 1.10 10.15 5.67
N GLY A 47 1.71 11.04 4.88
CA GLY A 47 1.09 11.66 3.69
C GLY A 47 0.06 12.75 4.00
N SER A 48 -0.18 13.11 5.27
CA SER A 48 -1.13 14.18 5.65
C SER A 48 -0.67 15.58 5.24
N ASP A 49 0.64 15.72 5.03
CA ASP A 49 1.33 16.92 4.57
C ASP A 49 1.58 16.93 3.05
N GLU A 50 0.95 15.99 2.32
CA GLU A 50 1.00 15.85 0.86
C GLU A 50 2.42 15.77 0.27
N GLN A 51 3.37 15.26 1.07
CA GLN A 51 4.75 15.02 0.64
C GLN A 51 4.86 13.77 -0.24
N GLU A 52 5.90 13.74 -1.08
CA GLU A 52 6.08 12.70 -2.09
C GLU A 52 6.60 11.40 -1.50
N ILE A 53 6.16 10.28 -2.07
CA ILE A 53 6.69 8.94 -1.83
C ILE A 53 8.17 8.92 -2.23
N ILE A 54 9.00 8.44 -1.32
CA ILE A 54 10.45 8.30 -1.50
C ILE A 54 10.93 6.86 -1.46
N GLU A 55 10.08 5.95 -0.98
CA GLU A 55 10.40 4.53 -0.88
C GLU A 55 9.13 3.70 -1.05
N MET A 56 9.25 2.60 -1.80
CA MET A 56 8.18 1.63 -2.00
C MET A 56 8.72 0.22 -1.78
N ILE A 57 7.99 -0.58 -1.01
CA ILE A 57 8.28 -2.00 -0.78
C ILE A 57 7.05 -2.84 -1.10
N HIS A 58 7.28 -3.90 -1.87
CA HIS A 58 6.33 -4.95 -2.19
C HIS A 58 6.89 -6.29 -1.73
N LEU A 59 6.24 -6.95 -0.79
CA LEU A 59 6.62 -8.28 -0.31
C LEU A 59 5.50 -9.26 -0.67
N ILE A 60 5.81 -10.23 -1.52
CA ILE A 60 4.83 -11.15 -2.12
C ILE A 60 4.88 -12.47 -1.36
N ILE A 61 3.74 -12.89 -0.82
CA ILE A 61 3.53 -14.13 -0.06
C ILE A 61 2.65 -15.07 -0.88
N ASP A 62 3.10 -16.31 -1.05
CA ASP A 62 2.26 -17.42 -1.51
C ASP A 62 1.36 -17.86 -0.36
N VAL A 63 0.04 -17.75 -0.53
CA VAL A 63 -0.94 -18.04 0.55
C VAL A 63 -0.98 -19.53 0.87
N ASP A 64 -0.87 -20.38 -0.16
CA ASP A 64 -0.99 -21.83 0.00
C ASP A 64 0.28 -22.40 0.66
N GLN A 65 1.44 -21.92 0.24
CA GLN A 65 2.74 -22.35 0.76
C GLN A 65 3.15 -21.59 2.03
N LYS A 66 2.46 -20.50 2.37
CA LYS A 66 2.74 -19.61 3.52
C LYS A 66 4.19 -19.17 3.57
N GLN A 67 4.71 -18.72 2.43
CA GLN A 67 6.09 -18.29 2.30
C GLN A 67 6.23 -17.07 1.40
N THR A 68 7.21 -16.23 1.71
CA THR A 68 7.56 -15.05 0.92
C THR A 68 8.28 -15.50 -0.34
N VAL A 69 7.70 -15.20 -1.47
CA VAL A 69 8.23 -15.56 -2.80
C VAL A 69 9.17 -14.48 -3.30
N ALA A 70 8.86 -13.22 -3.02
CA ALA A 70 9.61 -12.08 -3.50
C ALA A 70 9.55 -10.90 -2.53
N LEU A 71 10.62 -10.10 -2.51
CA LEU A 71 10.66 -8.76 -1.96
C LEU A 71 11.23 -7.83 -3.02
N TYR A 72 10.48 -6.80 -3.36
CA TYR A 72 10.86 -5.77 -4.32
C TYR A 72 10.83 -4.42 -3.62
N ARG A 73 12.00 -3.82 -3.44
CA ARG A 73 12.19 -2.53 -2.79
C ARG A 73 12.83 -1.56 -3.76
N GLN A 74 12.31 -0.34 -3.82
CA GLN A 74 12.83 0.71 -4.68
C GLN A 74 12.74 2.08 -4.00
N TYR A 75 13.74 2.92 -4.25
CA TYR A 75 13.69 4.33 -3.90
C TYR A 75 13.12 5.15 -5.05
N VAL A 76 12.26 6.08 -4.70
CA VAL A 76 11.58 6.98 -5.63
C VAL A 76 12.17 8.37 -5.45
N ARG A 77 12.70 8.94 -6.53
CA ARG A 77 13.21 10.31 -6.50
C ARG A 77 12.03 11.28 -6.46
N PRO A 78 11.91 12.13 -5.42
CA PRO A 78 10.90 13.17 -5.38
C PRO A 78 11.20 14.26 -6.43
N ILE A 79 10.16 14.96 -6.90
CA ILE A 79 10.24 15.99 -7.94
C ILE A 79 10.16 17.40 -7.33
N TYR A 80 9.38 17.56 -6.26
CA TYR A 80 9.03 18.82 -5.62
C TYR A 80 9.58 18.95 -4.20
N VAL A 81 10.26 17.93 -3.70
CA VAL A 81 10.92 17.94 -2.39
C VAL A 81 12.43 18.02 -2.56
N ASP A 82 13.05 19.04 -1.97
CA ASP A 82 14.51 19.22 -1.97
C ASP A 82 15.17 18.74 -0.66
N VAL A 83 14.38 18.58 0.41
CA VAL A 83 14.87 18.20 1.75
C VAL A 83 13.92 17.18 2.37
N LEU A 84 14.45 16.02 2.74
CA LEU A 84 13.69 15.01 3.49
C LEU A 84 13.53 15.44 4.95
N ASN A 85 12.37 15.10 5.54
CA ASN A 85 12.12 15.28 6.97
C ASN A 85 13.24 14.63 7.82
N ASP A 86 13.72 15.37 8.82
CA ASP A 86 14.78 14.91 9.71
C ASP A 86 14.35 13.67 10.51
N GLU A 87 13.06 13.56 10.86
CA GLU A 87 12.51 12.38 11.53
C GLU A 87 12.71 11.10 10.70
N TYR A 88 12.54 11.18 9.38
CA TYR A 88 12.79 10.06 8.48
C TYR A 88 14.27 9.68 8.45
N LYS A 89 15.18 10.66 8.36
CA LYS A 89 16.63 10.39 8.38
C LYS A 89 17.04 9.72 9.69
N GLU A 90 16.51 10.20 10.81
CA GLU A 90 16.79 9.65 12.14
C GLU A 90 16.23 8.23 12.32
N LYS A 91 14.98 7.98 11.90
CA LYS A 91 14.32 6.67 12.05
C LYS A 91 14.84 5.62 11.07
N SER A 92 14.99 5.98 9.80
CA SER A 92 15.36 5.04 8.74
C SER A 92 16.85 4.77 8.65
N GLY A 93 17.69 5.72 9.08
CA GLY A 93 19.13 5.68 8.87
C GLY A 93 19.51 5.72 7.38
N ILE A 94 18.56 6.03 6.49
CA ILE A 94 18.77 6.08 5.04
C ILE A 94 19.35 7.44 4.69
N ASP A 95 20.45 7.41 3.94
CA ASP A 95 21.07 8.62 3.43
C ASP A 95 20.13 9.29 2.42
N ALA A 96 19.85 10.58 2.63
CA ALA A 96 19.06 11.35 1.69
C ALA A 96 19.69 11.35 0.28
N GLU A 97 21.02 11.25 0.19
CA GLU A 97 21.73 11.09 -1.09
C GLU A 97 21.26 9.85 -1.86
N LEU A 98 20.91 8.75 -1.17
CA LEU A 98 20.43 7.53 -1.82
C LEU A 98 19.08 7.72 -2.51
N VAL A 99 18.18 8.46 -1.85
CA VAL A 99 16.85 8.78 -2.40
C VAL A 99 16.98 9.74 -3.58
N PHE A 100 17.75 10.82 -3.40
CA PHE A 100 17.90 11.85 -4.44
C PHE A 100 18.73 11.39 -5.64
N SER A 101 19.61 10.39 -5.47
CA SER A 101 20.36 9.75 -6.57
C SER A 101 19.56 8.68 -7.30
N SER A 102 18.34 8.33 -6.86
CA SER A 102 17.49 7.39 -7.58
C SER A 102 17.16 7.90 -8.98
N GLU A 103 17.38 7.02 -9.97
CA GLU A 103 17.01 7.30 -11.35
C GLU A 103 15.49 7.21 -11.57
N LEU A 104 14.75 6.59 -10.63
CA LEU A 104 13.33 6.31 -10.78
C LEU A 104 12.47 7.43 -10.20
N ASP A 105 11.65 8.08 -11.04
CA ASP A 105 10.48 8.80 -10.53
C ASP A 105 9.34 7.83 -10.15
N LEU A 106 8.25 8.35 -9.58
CA LEU A 106 7.12 7.50 -9.14
C LEU A 106 6.53 6.68 -10.29
N ASN A 107 6.43 7.26 -11.50
CA ASN A 107 5.83 6.60 -12.65
C ASN A 107 6.73 5.47 -13.17
N GLU A 108 8.04 5.70 -13.19
CA GLU A 108 9.04 4.70 -13.55
C GLU A 108 9.10 3.57 -12.51
N ALA A 109 9.06 3.89 -11.22
CA ALA A 109 9.01 2.92 -10.14
C ALA A 109 7.79 1.99 -10.24
N LEU A 110 6.61 2.55 -10.55
CA LEU A 110 5.39 1.77 -10.78
C LEU A 110 5.53 0.82 -11.98
N ARG A 111 6.07 1.30 -13.10
CA ARG A 111 6.31 0.48 -14.31
C ARG A 111 7.37 -0.61 -14.09
N LYS A 112 8.41 -0.31 -13.31
CA LYS A 112 9.47 -1.27 -12.98
C LYS A 112 8.94 -2.42 -12.14
N PHE A 113 8.10 -2.13 -11.15
CA PHE A 113 7.44 -3.18 -10.39
C PHE A 113 6.45 -4.00 -11.25
N ASP A 114 5.67 -3.35 -12.10
CA ASP A 114 4.75 -4.05 -13.04
C ASP A 114 5.51 -4.99 -14.00
N SER A 115 6.65 -4.53 -14.52
CA SER A 115 7.55 -5.36 -15.36
C SER A 115 8.13 -6.53 -14.57
N PHE A 116 8.55 -6.29 -13.32
CA PHE A 116 9.04 -7.33 -12.42
C PHE A 116 8.00 -8.44 -12.19
N LEU A 117 6.73 -8.08 -11.98
CA LEU A 117 5.66 -9.07 -11.86
C LEU A 117 5.52 -9.93 -13.12
N HIS A 118 5.61 -9.33 -14.31
CA HIS A 118 5.57 -10.07 -15.58
C HIS A 118 6.78 -11.00 -15.74
N GLU A 119 7.99 -10.50 -15.49
CA GLU A 119 9.25 -11.25 -15.61
C GLU A 119 9.28 -12.50 -14.71
N HIS A 120 8.62 -12.42 -13.54
CA HIS A 120 8.61 -13.50 -12.55
C HIS A 120 7.31 -14.31 -12.51
N CYS A 121 6.43 -14.18 -13.50
CA CYS A 121 5.15 -14.90 -13.56
C CYS A 121 4.22 -14.65 -12.35
N LEU A 122 4.32 -13.45 -11.78
CA LEU A 122 3.55 -12.94 -10.63
C LEU A 122 2.57 -11.83 -11.03
N HIS A 123 2.26 -11.68 -12.33
CA HIS A 123 1.34 -10.65 -12.81
C HIS A 123 -0.12 -11.18 -12.89
N PRO A 124 -1.12 -10.39 -12.43
CA PRO A 124 -2.55 -10.76 -12.52
C PRO A 124 -3.05 -11.17 -13.91
N ASP A 125 -2.47 -10.63 -14.99
CA ASP A 125 -2.86 -10.97 -16.37
C ASP A 125 -2.62 -12.45 -16.72
N LEU A 126 -1.82 -13.16 -15.93
CA LEU A 126 -1.58 -14.60 -16.05
C LEU A 126 -2.68 -15.45 -15.40
N GLY A 127 -3.76 -14.83 -14.90
CA GLY A 127 -4.86 -15.52 -14.22
C GLY A 127 -4.55 -15.89 -12.77
N ILE A 128 -3.52 -15.26 -12.17
CA ILE A 128 -3.24 -15.36 -10.74
C ILE A 128 -4.06 -14.31 -9.97
N LYS A 129 -4.32 -14.56 -8.69
CA LYS A 129 -4.96 -13.60 -7.79
C LYS A 129 -3.91 -12.93 -6.90
N LEU A 130 -3.29 -11.85 -7.39
CA LEU A 130 -2.42 -10.97 -6.59
C LEU A 130 -3.27 -9.89 -5.95
N THR A 131 -3.31 -9.83 -4.61
CA THR A 131 -4.06 -8.80 -3.87
C THR A 131 -3.14 -8.04 -2.93
N LEU A 132 -3.22 -6.71 -2.91
CA LEU A 132 -2.42 -5.91 -1.98
C LEU A 132 -2.94 -6.06 -0.55
N VAL A 133 -2.02 -6.04 0.41
CA VAL A 133 -2.29 -5.91 1.85
C VAL A 133 -1.51 -4.71 2.34
N CYS A 134 -2.20 -3.71 2.87
CA CYS A 134 -1.59 -2.50 3.42
C CYS A 134 -1.71 -2.54 4.94
N GLU A 135 -0.77 -1.93 5.69
CA GLU A 135 -0.91 -1.81 7.15
C GLU A 135 -2.24 -1.14 7.49
N ASN A 136 -2.51 -0.04 6.79
CA ASN A 136 -3.72 0.74 6.88
C ASN A 136 -4.03 1.36 5.51
N CYS A 137 -5.07 2.17 5.49
CA CYS A 137 -5.56 2.83 4.30
C CYS A 137 -4.61 3.91 3.72
N LEU A 138 -3.67 4.45 4.51
CA LEU A 138 -2.85 5.62 4.19
C LEU A 138 -1.94 5.39 2.97
N HIS A 139 -1.34 4.21 2.84
CA HIS A 139 -0.37 3.92 1.77
C HIS A 139 -0.93 4.13 0.37
N LEU A 140 -2.18 3.73 0.16
CA LEU A 140 -2.86 3.90 -1.12
C LEU A 140 -3.67 5.19 -1.16
N ARG A 141 -4.54 5.39 -0.17
CA ARG A 141 -5.54 6.45 -0.19
C ARG A 141 -4.97 7.85 0.07
N GLN A 142 -3.93 7.95 0.89
CA GLN A 142 -3.34 9.23 1.30
C GLN A 142 -2.00 9.51 0.60
N CYS A 143 -1.26 8.46 0.21
CA CYS A 143 0.03 8.62 -0.47
C CYS A 143 -0.09 8.37 -1.98
N LEU A 144 -0.24 7.11 -2.42
CA LEU A 144 -0.09 6.74 -3.83
C LEU A 144 -1.10 7.43 -4.76
N HIS A 145 -2.38 7.41 -4.42
CA HIS A 145 -3.43 7.96 -5.29
C HIS A 145 -3.37 9.48 -5.42
N PRO A 146 -3.28 10.26 -4.31
CA PRO A 146 -3.12 11.71 -4.40
C PRO A 146 -1.87 12.13 -5.16
N GLU A 147 -0.72 11.49 -4.89
CA GLU A 147 0.51 11.81 -5.61
C GLU A 147 0.43 11.46 -7.10
N SER A 148 -0.20 10.33 -7.44
CA SER A 148 -0.45 9.95 -8.84
C SER A 148 -1.30 11.00 -9.57
N VAL A 149 -2.31 11.56 -8.91
CA VAL A 149 -3.11 12.66 -9.48
C VAL A 149 -2.26 13.92 -9.67
N LYS A 150 -1.48 14.31 -8.64
CA LYS A 150 -0.58 15.48 -8.66
C LYS A 150 0.45 15.39 -9.79
N LYS A 151 1.00 14.19 -10.02
CA LYS A 151 1.98 13.90 -11.09
C LYS A 151 1.36 13.53 -12.43
N SER A 152 0.03 13.64 -12.57
CA SER A 152 -0.71 13.28 -13.80
C SER A 152 -0.46 11.83 -14.29
N ILE A 153 -0.24 10.90 -13.35
CA ILE A 153 -0.14 9.46 -13.61
C ILE A 153 -1.56 8.91 -13.75
N THR A 154 -1.95 8.60 -14.99
CA THR A 154 -3.32 8.21 -15.33
C THR A 154 -3.53 6.70 -15.46
N CYS A 155 -2.45 5.93 -15.60
CA CYS A 155 -2.48 4.49 -15.83
C CYS A 155 -1.86 3.72 -14.64
N LEU A 156 -2.52 3.77 -13.49
CA LEU A 156 -2.16 2.89 -12.36
C LEU A 156 -2.61 1.44 -12.64
N PRO A 157 -1.73 0.44 -12.44
CA PRO A 157 -2.11 -0.96 -12.54
C PRO A 157 -3.34 -1.30 -11.68
N SER A 158 -4.18 -2.22 -12.17
CA SER A 158 -5.50 -2.52 -11.59
C SER A 158 -5.44 -2.97 -10.13
N TYR A 159 -4.37 -3.66 -9.74
CA TYR A 159 -4.17 -4.16 -8.38
C TYR A 159 -3.93 -3.05 -7.33
N TYR A 160 -3.66 -1.80 -7.72
CA TYR A 160 -3.56 -0.65 -6.80
C TYR A 160 -4.92 -0.02 -6.42
N TRP A 161 -6.02 -0.55 -6.96
CA TRP A 161 -7.37 -0.03 -6.72
C TRP A 161 -8.16 -0.82 -5.68
N SER A 162 -7.57 -1.89 -5.15
CA SER A 162 -8.18 -2.70 -4.10
C SER A 162 -7.13 -3.36 -3.23
N TYR A 163 -7.40 -3.47 -1.93
CA TYR A 163 -6.47 -4.01 -0.96
C TYR A 163 -7.21 -4.56 0.26
N PHE A 164 -6.51 -5.37 1.05
CA PHE A 164 -6.92 -5.69 2.41
C PHE A 164 -6.25 -4.72 3.39
N ASP A 165 -7.03 -4.14 4.29
CA ASP A 165 -6.51 -3.36 5.41
C ASP A 165 -6.14 -4.34 6.55
N LEU A 166 -4.84 -4.43 6.85
CA LEU A 166 -4.32 -5.41 7.80
C LEU A 166 -4.83 -5.16 9.22
N ARG A 167 -4.93 -3.89 9.65
CA ARG A 167 -5.46 -3.53 10.96
C ARG A 167 -6.93 -3.94 11.07
N PHE A 168 -7.73 -3.68 10.03
CA PHE A 168 -9.14 -4.07 10.00
C PHE A 168 -9.32 -5.60 10.03
N GLU A 169 -8.59 -6.34 9.19
CA GLU A 169 -8.65 -7.81 9.16
C GLU A 169 -8.22 -8.43 10.49
N PHE A 170 -7.21 -7.85 11.14
CA PHE A 170 -6.76 -8.25 12.48
C PHE A 170 -7.82 -7.98 13.55
N GLU A 171 -8.44 -6.81 13.52
CA GLU A 171 -9.55 -6.45 14.43
C GLU A 171 -10.71 -7.41 14.29
N HIS A 172 -11.08 -7.74 13.06
CA HIS A 172 -12.16 -8.68 12.77
C HIS A 172 -11.84 -10.08 13.29
N MET A 173 -10.64 -10.59 13.03
CA MET A 173 -10.22 -11.93 13.43
C MET A 173 -10.10 -12.09 14.95
N TYR A 174 -9.38 -11.19 15.60
CA TYR A 174 -9.06 -11.29 17.04
C TYR A 174 -10.02 -10.52 17.93
N LYS A 175 -11.06 -9.91 17.36
CA LYS A 175 -12.14 -9.18 18.06
C LYS A 175 -11.62 -8.11 19.01
N THR A 176 -10.66 -7.33 18.54
CA THR A 176 -10.09 -6.23 19.33
C THR A 176 -10.92 -4.95 19.17
N CYS A 177 -10.92 -4.09 20.19
CA CYS A 177 -11.76 -2.88 20.25
C CYS A 177 -10.95 -1.57 20.22
N GLU A 178 -9.64 -1.66 20.02
CA GLU A 178 -8.71 -0.53 20.10
C GLU A 178 -8.03 -0.33 18.75
N ARG A 179 -7.68 0.93 18.43
CA ARG A 179 -6.90 1.27 17.23
C ARG A 179 -5.56 0.54 17.29
N ASN A 180 -5.40 -0.49 16.46
CA ASN A 180 -4.18 -1.28 16.42
C ASN A 180 -3.12 -0.62 15.53
N ASN A 181 -1.86 -0.69 15.97
CA ASN A 181 -0.68 -0.51 15.13
C ASN A 181 0.15 -1.82 15.11
N LEU A 182 1.15 -1.93 14.23
CA LEU A 182 1.95 -3.15 14.10
C LEU A 182 2.55 -3.65 15.42
N ASN A 183 3.08 -2.75 16.26
CA ASN A 183 3.66 -3.13 17.55
C ASN A 183 2.61 -3.74 18.50
N SER A 184 1.44 -3.11 18.61
CA SER A 184 0.35 -3.61 19.44
C SER A 184 -0.21 -4.96 18.93
N MET A 185 -0.20 -5.18 17.61
CA MET A 185 -0.62 -6.44 17.01
C MET A 185 0.38 -7.55 17.34
N LEU A 186 1.69 -7.28 17.23
CA LEU A 186 2.74 -8.22 17.61
C LEU A 186 2.66 -8.60 19.09
N GLU A 187 2.45 -7.61 19.98
CA GLU A 187 2.27 -7.85 21.41
C GLU A 187 1.06 -8.76 21.69
N LYS A 188 -0.09 -8.47 21.06
CA LYS A 188 -1.31 -9.28 21.20
C LYS A 188 -1.13 -10.72 20.69
N LEU A 189 -0.32 -10.90 19.65
CA LEU A 189 0.04 -12.23 19.12
C LEU A 189 1.16 -12.92 19.91
N ASN A 190 1.74 -12.26 20.92
CA ASN A 190 2.93 -12.72 21.65
C ASN A 190 4.13 -13.01 20.73
N ILE A 191 4.30 -12.20 19.68
CA ILE A 191 5.41 -12.28 18.72
C ILE A 191 6.45 -11.24 19.09
N SER A 192 7.70 -11.67 19.27
CA SER A 192 8.82 -10.75 19.51
C SER A 192 9.07 -9.87 18.28
N PRO A 193 9.14 -8.54 18.42
CA PRO A 193 9.42 -7.66 17.30
C PRO A 193 10.83 -7.89 16.75
N ILE A 194 10.97 -7.81 15.43
CA ILE A 194 12.25 -7.96 14.74
C ILE A 194 13.14 -6.74 15.02
N SER A 195 14.40 -7.00 15.36
CA SER A 195 15.47 -6.00 15.44
C SER A 195 16.15 -5.86 14.07
N GLU A 196 15.55 -5.03 13.21
CA GLU A 196 16.09 -4.64 11.90
C GLU A 196 16.46 -3.16 11.95
N SER A 197 17.67 -2.80 11.52
CA SER A 197 18.13 -1.40 11.58
C SER A 197 17.35 -0.53 10.62
N ASP A 198 17.11 -1.04 9.42
CA ASP A 198 16.33 -0.38 8.39
C ASP A 198 14.85 -0.31 8.80
N TYR A 199 14.34 0.91 8.93
CA TYR A 199 12.98 1.16 9.42
C TYR A 199 11.89 0.58 8.51
N CYS A 200 11.96 0.82 7.19
CA CYS A 200 10.94 0.32 6.27
C CYS A 200 10.96 -1.21 6.21
N MET A 201 12.16 -1.80 6.18
CA MET A 201 12.33 -3.26 6.23
C MET A 201 11.83 -3.87 7.54
N ARG A 202 11.95 -3.16 8.66
CA ARG A 202 11.39 -3.61 9.94
C ARG A 202 9.87 -3.69 9.88
N LEU A 203 9.21 -2.66 9.36
CA LEU A 203 7.75 -2.58 9.29
C LEU A 203 7.17 -3.62 8.35
N ILE A 204 7.74 -3.80 7.15
CA ILE A 204 7.28 -4.83 6.21
C ILE A 204 7.45 -6.25 6.78
N LYS A 205 8.53 -6.50 7.53
CA LYS A 205 8.75 -7.79 8.19
C LYS A 205 7.81 -7.99 9.39
N HIS A 206 7.43 -6.93 10.11
CA HIS A 206 6.40 -6.99 11.14
C HIS A 206 5.04 -7.33 10.52
N MET A 207 4.67 -6.70 9.40
CA MET A 207 3.48 -7.07 8.64
C MET A 207 3.53 -8.54 8.20
N GLU A 208 4.67 -9.00 7.67
CA GLU A 208 4.88 -10.39 7.27
C GLU A 208 4.64 -11.37 8.43
N LEU A 209 5.22 -11.12 9.61
CA LEU A 209 5.01 -11.95 10.79
C LEU A 209 3.54 -12.03 11.21
N ILE A 210 2.85 -10.89 11.21
CA ILE A 210 1.43 -10.82 11.58
C ILE A 210 0.59 -11.60 10.55
N VAL A 211 0.81 -11.38 9.26
CA VAL A 211 0.08 -12.07 8.18
C VAL A 211 0.32 -13.57 8.25
N TYR A 212 1.56 -14.03 8.47
CA TYR A 212 1.81 -15.46 8.66
C TYR A 212 1.09 -16.02 9.87
N GLN A 213 1.09 -15.31 11.00
CA GLN A 213 0.36 -15.77 12.17
C GLN A 213 -1.13 -15.87 11.90
N MET A 214 -1.73 -14.87 11.25
CA MET A 214 -3.14 -14.89 10.84
C MET A 214 -3.45 -16.07 9.91
N LEU A 215 -2.61 -16.32 8.90
CA LEU A 215 -2.76 -17.47 7.99
C LEU A 215 -2.59 -18.82 8.73
N ASN A 216 -1.73 -18.88 9.75
CA ASN A 216 -1.55 -20.07 10.59
C ASN A 216 -2.73 -20.31 11.53
N ASP A 217 -3.36 -19.25 12.00
CA ASP A 217 -4.58 -19.30 12.78
C ASP A 217 -5.84 -19.53 11.92
N GLY A 218 -5.69 -19.69 10.60
CA GLY A 218 -6.75 -20.06 9.67
C GLY A 218 -7.55 -18.88 9.12
N HIS A 219 -6.99 -17.66 9.17
CA HIS A 219 -7.60 -16.49 8.57
C HIS A 219 -7.66 -16.60 7.04
N HIS A 220 -8.78 -16.16 6.48
CA HIS A 220 -8.94 -15.94 5.06
C HIS A 220 -9.26 -14.46 4.84
N PHE A 221 -8.41 -13.78 4.06
CA PHE A 221 -8.62 -12.39 3.69
C PHE A 221 -9.81 -12.29 2.72
N GLU A 222 -10.88 -11.65 3.17
CA GLU A 222 -12.16 -11.60 2.43
C GLU A 222 -12.66 -10.16 2.25
N LYS A 223 -12.40 -9.26 3.19
CA LYS A 223 -12.96 -7.91 3.14
C LYS A 223 -12.07 -6.99 2.30
N LEU A 224 -12.28 -7.07 1.00
CA LEU A 224 -11.56 -6.25 0.03
C LEU A 224 -12.06 -4.79 0.05
N GLU A 225 -11.18 -3.89 0.48
CA GLU A 225 -11.39 -2.45 0.37
C GLU A 225 -11.16 -2.00 -1.07
N ARG A 226 -12.00 -1.08 -1.58
CA ARG A 226 -11.91 -0.58 -2.96
C ARG A 226 -11.77 0.93 -2.99
N ILE A 227 -10.84 1.41 -3.80
CA ILE A 227 -10.65 2.84 -4.05
C ILE A 227 -11.51 3.22 -5.25
N MET A 228 -12.51 4.07 -5.00
CA MET A 228 -13.44 4.50 -6.04
C MET A 228 -12.78 5.53 -6.96
N THR A 229 -12.91 5.33 -8.27
CA THR A 229 -12.43 6.24 -9.33
C THR A 229 -13.45 7.31 -9.71
N ASN A 230 -14.73 7.04 -9.43
CA ASN A 230 -15.85 7.84 -9.87
C ASN A 230 -16.70 8.24 -8.67
N LEU A 231 -17.24 9.46 -8.71
CA LEU A 231 -18.29 9.86 -7.80
C LEU A 231 -19.51 8.98 -8.07
N GLN A 232 -19.96 8.24 -7.07
CA GLN A 232 -21.25 7.57 -7.15
C GLN A 232 -22.29 8.52 -6.58
N GLN A 233 -23.22 8.97 -7.42
CA GLN A 233 -24.32 9.80 -6.98
C GLN A 233 -25.24 8.96 -6.08
N GLY A 234 -25.36 9.34 -4.81
CA GLY A 234 -26.38 8.83 -3.89
C GLY A 234 -27.49 9.85 -3.76
N ILE A 235 -28.75 9.39 -3.71
CA ILE A 235 -29.90 10.25 -3.39
C ILE A 235 -30.09 10.17 -1.87
N CYS A 236 -29.91 11.31 -1.18
CA CYS A 236 -30.30 11.47 0.21
C CYS A 236 -31.72 12.06 0.25
N THR A 237 -32.61 11.36 0.93
CA THR A 237 -33.97 11.75 1.29
C THR A 237 -34.00 12.43 2.66
N LEU A 238 -35.08 13.13 2.98
CA LEU A 238 -35.26 13.79 4.28
C LEU A 238 -35.45 12.81 5.45
N GLU A 239 -35.68 11.53 5.15
CA GLU A 239 -35.93 10.46 6.14
C GLU A 239 -34.61 9.81 6.59
N ASP A 240 -33.51 10.20 5.96
CA ASP A 240 -32.20 9.62 6.13
C ASP A 240 -31.48 10.21 7.35
N ASN A 241 -31.12 9.34 8.29
CA ASN A 241 -30.46 9.74 9.52
C ASN A 241 -28.94 9.78 9.30
N ILE A 242 -28.45 10.84 8.65
CA ILE A 242 -27.03 11.09 8.44
C ILE A 242 -26.51 11.91 9.61
N GLU A 243 -25.51 11.39 10.33
CA GLU A 243 -24.83 12.17 11.35
C GLU A 243 -24.18 13.42 10.73
N GLU A 244 -24.49 14.62 11.23
CA GLU A 244 -23.95 15.87 10.66
C GLU A 244 -22.41 15.90 10.66
N SER A 245 -21.76 15.17 11.57
CA SER A 245 -20.30 15.04 11.66
C SER A 245 -19.66 14.23 10.53
N THR A 246 -20.43 13.49 9.73
CA THR A 246 -19.92 12.70 8.58
C THR A 246 -20.15 13.40 7.24
N VAL A 247 -20.74 14.60 7.24
CA VAL A 247 -21.01 15.38 6.02
C VAL A 247 -19.99 16.50 5.88
N ILE A 248 -19.31 16.53 4.74
CA ILE A 248 -18.46 17.65 4.34
C ILE A 248 -19.10 18.44 3.20
N ARG A 249 -19.05 19.78 3.30
CA ARG A 249 -19.50 20.68 2.22
C ARG A 249 -18.30 21.30 1.53
N ALA A 250 -18.02 20.86 0.30
CA ALA A 250 -17.06 21.52 -0.56
C ALA A 250 -17.55 22.94 -0.93
N ARG A 251 -16.66 23.94 -0.87
CA ARG A 251 -16.91 25.32 -1.31
C ARG A 251 -15.75 25.78 -2.20
N GLY A 252 -16.03 26.73 -3.10
CA GLY A 252 -14.99 27.33 -3.95
C GLY A 252 -14.56 26.49 -5.15
N LEU A 253 -15.36 25.50 -5.56
CA LEU A 253 -15.10 24.76 -6.79
C LEU A 253 -15.17 25.71 -8.00
N PRO A 254 -14.23 25.62 -8.96
CA PRO A 254 -14.27 26.41 -10.19
C PRO A 254 -15.60 26.23 -10.94
N TRP A 255 -16.06 27.27 -11.63
CA TRP A 255 -17.33 27.19 -12.39
C TRP A 255 -17.31 26.11 -13.49
N GLN A 256 -16.13 25.75 -14.00
CA GLN A 256 -15.93 24.69 -14.99
C GLN A 256 -15.65 23.31 -14.39
N CYS A 257 -15.70 23.18 -13.05
CA CYS A 257 -15.42 21.93 -12.36
C CYS A 257 -16.49 20.89 -12.68
N THR A 258 -16.06 19.70 -13.09
CA THR A 258 -16.93 18.55 -13.39
C THR A 258 -17.01 17.58 -12.21
N ASP A 259 -18.04 16.72 -12.19
CA ASP A 259 -18.15 15.63 -11.20
C ASP A 259 -16.89 14.73 -11.18
N GLN A 260 -16.23 14.56 -12.33
CA GLN A 260 -14.98 13.82 -12.43
C GLN A 260 -13.82 14.54 -11.76
N ASP A 261 -13.77 15.87 -11.82
CA ASP A 261 -12.74 16.65 -11.14
C ASP A 261 -12.93 16.59 -9.62
N VAL A 262 -14.18 16.62 -9.16
CA VAL A 262 -14.51 16.41 -7.73
C VAL A 262 -14.15 14.99 -7.29
N ALA A 263 -14.46 13.97 -8.11
CA ALA A 263 -14.08 12.58 -7.82
C ALA A 263 -12.56 12.37 -7.79
N LYS A 264 -11.83 13.04 -8.69
CA LYS A 264 -10.36 13.04 -8.68
C LYS A 264 -9.81 13.74 -7.45
N PHE A 265 -10.40 14.85 -7.03
CA PHE A 265 -9.98 15.61 -5.84
C PHE A 265 -10.13 14.77 -4.57
N PHE A 266 -11.27 14.11 -4.40
CA PHE A 266 -11.53 13.25 -3.24
C PHE A 266 -11.07 11.80 -3.43
N ARG A 267 -10.25 11.52 -4.46
CA ARG A 267 -9.76 10.17 -4.71
C ARG A 267 -8.95 9.70 -3.50
N GLY A 268 -9.27 8.50 -3.04
CA GLY A 268 -8.65 7.92 -1.86
C GLY A 268 -9.47 8.13 -0.60
N LEU A 269 -10.32 9.16 -0.48
CA LEU A 269 -11.17 9.28 0.70
C LEU A 269 -12.26 8.20 0.72
N ASP A 270 -12.62 7.77 1.94
CA ASP A 270 -13.72 6.84 2.13
C ASP A 270 -15.04 7.62 2.22
N ILE A 271 -15.58 7.93 1.04
CA ILE A 271 -16.87 8.59 0.92
C ILE A 271 -17.90 7.48 0.77
N GLU A 272 -18.57 7.15 1.87
CA GLU A 272 -19.63 6.15 1.86
C GLU A 272 -20.76 6.54 0.91
N LYS A 273 -21.32 5.53 0.25
CA LYS A 273 -22.57 5.68 -0.46
C LYS A 273 -23.67 5.74 0.58
N TYR A 274 -24.55 6.71 0.45
CA TYR A 274 -25.85 6.57 1.08
C TYR A 274 -26.62 5.45 0.35
N VAL A 275 -26.82 4.31 1.00
CA VAL A 275 -27.65 3.21 0.52
C VAL A 275 -28.86 3.15 1.45
N ASN A 276 -30.07 3.32 0.92
CA ASN A 276 -31.30 3.03 1.67
C ASN A 276 -31.25 1.55 2.09
N VAL A 277 -31.01 1.28 3.37
CA VAL A 277 -31.15 -0.06 3.97
C VAL A 277 -32.57 -0.24 4.47
#